data_AF-A0A0F9HTK3-F1
#
_entry.id   AF-A0A0F9HTK3-F1
#
_cell.length_a   1.000
_cell.length_b   1.000
_cell.length_c   1.000
_cell.angle_alpha   90.00
_cell.angle_beta   90.00
_cell.angle_gamma   90.00
#
_symmetry.space_group_name_H-M   'P 1'
#
loop_
_entity.id
_entity.type
_entity.pdbx_description
1 polymer ?
#
loop_
_entity_poly.entity_id
_entity_poly.type
_entity_poly.pdbx_seq_one_letter_code
_entity_poly.pdbx_strand_id
1 'polypeptide(L)'
;MAVRTTADNVNEVIQTALTDTDIEALIAHASRVITTRLGGEGLTTAVLTDIETWFTAHLIATGKERAPVGEKIDDVWLTYLKYSTKEFLRTTSYGQYVLLLDTSGKMQEASKQQASIIAIQQIND
;
A
#
# COMPACT_ATOMS: atom_id res chain seq x y z
N MET A 1 0.09 -0.61 20.84
CA MET A 1 -0.19 -0.81 19.40
C MET A 1 -0.65 -2.24 19.24
N ALA A 2 -1.82 -2.48 18.63
CA ALA A 2 -2.38 -3.83 18.51
C ALA A 2 -2.34 -4.25 17.03
N VAL A 3 -1.64 -5.35 16.75
CA VAL A 3 -1.80 -6.09 15.50
C VAL A 3 -3.22 -6.65 15.48
N ARG A 4 -3.93 -6.47 14.37
CA ARG A 4 -5.35 -6.81 14.22
C ARG A 4 -5.58 -7.98 13.28
N THR A 5 -4.64 -8.25 12.39
CA THR A 5 -4.70 -9.36 11.43
C THR A 5 -3.60 -10.40 11.63
N THR A 6 -3.69 -11.51 10.92
CA THR A 6 -2.75 -12.65 10.97
C THR A 6 -2.22 -12.97 9.58
N ALA A 7 -1.14 -13.77 9.51
CA ALA A 7 -0.64 -14.26 8.23
C ALA A 7 -1.70 -15.07 7.47
N ASP A 8 -2.50 -15.88 8.18
CA ASP A 8 -3.62 -16.65 7.59
C ASP A 8 -4.61 -15.74 6.86
N ASN A 9 -5.09 -14.67 7.51
CA ASN A 9 -6.03 -13.72 6.90
C ASN A 9 -5.44 -13.05 5.65
N VAL A 10 -4.13 -12.79 5.64
CA VAL A 10 -3.44 -12.22 4.47
C VAL A 10 -3.36 -13.25 3.35
N ASN A 11 -3.05 -14.50 3.67
CA ASN A 11 -3.01 -15.59 2.70
C ASN A 11 -4.39 -15.94 2.10
N GLU A 12 -5.49 -15.59 2.79
CA GLU A 12 -6.84 -15.68 2.23
C GLU A 12 -7.07 -14.68 1.09
N VAL A 13 -6.42 -13.51 1.12
CA VAL A 13 -6.62 -12.45 0.13
C VAL A 13 -5.57 -12.41 -0.97
N ILE A 14 -4.35 -12.90 -0.72
CA ILE A 14 -3.27 -12.95 -1.71
C ILE A 14 -2.53 -14.29 -1.66
N GLN A 15 -2.26 -14.86 -2.84
CA GLN A 15 -1.32 -15.96 -2.96
C GLN A 15 0.10 -15.41 -3.03
N THR A 16 0.95 -15.83 -2.08
CA THR A 16 2.35 -15.38 -1.96
C THR A 16 3.26 -16.56 -1.62
N ALA A 17 4.54 -16.46 -2.00
CA ALA A 17 5.57 -17.43 -1.61
C ALA A 17 6.35 -16.98 -0.36
N LEU A 18 5.98 -15.84 0.22
CA LEU A 18 6.59 -15.35 1.46
C LEU A 18 6.32 -16.28 2.64
N THR A 19 7.27 -16.31 3.56
CA THR A 19 7.10 -17.03 4.83
C THR A 19 6.16 -16.28 5.76
N ASP A 20 5.50 -16.98 6.69
CA ASP A 20 4.65 -16.33 7.70
C ASP A 20 5.41 -15.25 8.48
N THR A 21 6.68 -15.49 8.81
CA THR A 21 7.56 -14.50 9.45
C THR A 21 7.70 -13.20 8.64
N ASP A 22 7.84 -13.30 7.31
CA ASP A 22 7.92 -12.13 6.45
C ASP A 22 6.58 -11.39 6.36
N ILE A 23 5.47 -12.14 6.33
CA ILE A 23 4.11 -11.60 6.33
C ILE A 23 3.84 -10.87 7.65
N GLU A 24 4.19 -11.47 8.80
CA GLU A 24 4.05 -10.85 10.13
C GLU A 24 4.84 -9.54 10.26
N ALA A 25 6.05 -9.48 9.69
CA ALA A 25 6.80 -8.24 9.65
C ALA A 25 6.04 -7.15 8.87
N LEU A 26 5.47 -7.49 7.72
CA LEU A 26 4.66 -6.57 6.92
C LEU A 26 3.36 -6.19 7.63
N ILE A 27 2.71 -7.10 8.34
CA ILE A 27 1.56 -6.81 9.20
C ILE A 27 1.94 -5.79 10.28
N ALA A 28 3.11 -5.94 10.92
CA ALA A 28 3.57 -4.97 11.91
C ALA A 28 3.80 -3.58 11.28
N HIS A 29 4.29 -3.51 10.04
CA HIS A 29 4.37 -2.25 9.29
C HIS A 29 2.99 -1.68 8.98
N ALA A 30 2.06 -2.50 8.47
CA ALA A 30 0.69 -2.11 8.18
C ALA A 30 -0.01 -1.57 9.43
N SER A 31 0.08 -2.29 10.55
CA SER A 31 -0.53 -1.91 11.81
C SER A 31 -0.05 -0.54 12.32
N ARG A 32 1.23 -0.21 12.13
CA ARG A 32 1.75 1.14 12.43
C ARG A 32 1.10 2.20 11.57
N VAL A 33 1.06 1.99 10.25
CA VAL A 33 0.44 2.94 9.30
C VAL A 33 -1.03 3.14 9.61
N ILE A 34 -1.79 2.05 9.75
CA ILE A 34 -3.23 2.08 10.04
C ILE A 34 -3.51 2.73 11.39
N THR A 35 -2.75 2.40 12.43
CA THR A 35 -2.95 3.03 13.75
C THR A 35 -2.67 4.53 13.70
N THR A 36 -1.59 4.96 13.03
CA THR A 36 -1.24 6.37 12.91
C THR A 36 -2.23 7.17 12.08
N ARG A 37 -2.81 6.57 11.03
CA ARG A 37 -3.68 7.28 10.08
C ARG A 37 -5.16 7.17 10.38
N LEU A 38 -5.61 6.04 10.91
CA LEU A 38 -7.03 5.70 11.06
C LEU A 38 -7.47 5.48 12.51
N GLY A 39 -6.54 5.46 13.47
CA GLY A 39 -6.83 5.12 14.87
C GLY A 39 -7.85 6.04 15.56
N GLY A 40 -8.08 7.26 15.04
CA GLY A 40 -9.05 8.22 15.57
C GLY A 40 -10.23 8.53 14.65
N GLU A 41 -10.35 7.84 13.51
CA GLU A 41 -11.28 8.22 12.43
C GLU A 41 -12.68 7.57 12.57
N GLY A 42 -12.99 7.00 13.73
CA GLY A 42 -14.31 6.41 14.01
C GLY A 42 -14.61 5.07 13.31
N LEU A 43 -13.60 4.45 12.69
CA LEU A 43 -13.74 3.12 12.09
C LEU A 43 -13.84 2.02 13.15
N THR A 44 -14.66 1.00 12.86
CA THR A 44 -14.80 -0.16 13.75
C THR A 44 -13.53 -1.02 13.72
N THR A 45 -13.29 -1.79 14.77
CA THR A 45 -12.15 -2.72 14.83
C THR A 45 -12.18 -3.74 13.70
N ALA A 46 -13.37 -4.19 13.28
CA ALA A 46 -13.52 -5.09 12.14
C ALA A 46 -13.02 -4.44 10.84
N VAL A 47 -13.48 -3.22 10.53
CA VAL A 47 -13.04 -2.48 9.33
C VAL A 47 -11.54 -2.20 9.37
N LEU A 48 -10.99 -1.83 10.53
CA LEU A 48 -9.54 -1.64 10.69
C LEU A 48 -8.75 -2.93 10.47
N THR A 49 -9.31 -4.09 10.82
CA THR A 49 -8.70 -5.41 10.59
C THR A 49 -8.68 -5.74 9.10
N ASP A 50 -9.79 -5.52 8.41
CA ASP A 50 -9.87 -5.72 6.96
C ASP A 50 -8.89 -4.81 6.23
N ILE A 51 -8.87 -3.51 6.58
CA ILE A 51 -7.93 -2.55 6.00
C ILE A 51 -6.47 -2.97 6.24
N GLU A 52 -6.12 -3.44 7.44
CA GLU A 52 -4.76 -3.92 7.76
C GLU A 52 -4.38 -5.14 6.92
N THR A 53 -5.34 -6.04 6.66
CA THR A 53 -5.17 -7.23 5.82
C THR A 53 -4.93 -6.86 4.35
N TRP A 54 -5.83 -6.05 3.77
CA TRP A 54 -5.72 -5.61 2.38
C TRP A 54 -4.49 -4.72 2.15
N PHE A 55 -4.11 -3.90 3.14
CA PHE A 55 -2.92 -3.09 3.05
C PHE A 55 -1.63 -3.94 3.12
N THR A 56 -1.60 -4.98 3.94
CA THR A 56 -0.48 -5.94 3.94
C THR A 56 -0.35 -6.62 2.58
N ALA A 57 -1.45 -7.13 2.01
CA ALA A 57 -1.46 -7.74 0.68
C ALA A 57 -0.96 -6.76 -0.41
N HIS A 58 -1.35 -5.49 -0.31
CA HIS A 58 -0.85 -4.44 -1.18
C HIS A 58 0.68 -4.25 -1.06
N LEU A 59 1.24 -4.26 0.15
CA LEU A 59 2.70 -4.16 0.37
C LEU A 59 3.46 -5.36 -0.21
N ILE A 60 2.89 -6.56 -0.11
CA ILE A 60 3.46 -7.77 -0.73
C ILE A 60 3.53 -7.59 -2.25
N ALA A 61 2.39 -7.29 -2.87
CA ALA A 61 2.26 -7.17 -4.33
C ALA A 61 3.06 -6.02 -4.94
N THR A 62 3.28 -4.93 -4.20
CA THR A 62 4.03 -3.76 -4.69
C THR A 62 5.49 -3.73 -4.30
N GLY A 63 5.88 -4.47 -3.26
CA GLY A 63 7.23 -4.45 -2.69
C GLY A 63 8.01 -5.72 -3.00
N LYS A 64 7.57 -6.86 -2.44
CA LYS A 64 8.32 -8.12 -2.41
C LYS A 64 8.06 -8.99 -3.64
N GLU A 65 6.83 -8.99 -4.14
CA GLU A 65 6.40 -9.80 -5.28
C GLU A 65 5.82 -8.90 -6.36
N ARG A 66 6.64 -7.97 -6.86
CA ARG A 66 6.22 -7.04 -7.92
C ARG A 66 5.81 -7.80 -9.16
N ALA A 67 4.51 -7.80 -9.46
CA ALA A 67 3.98 -8.35 -10.69
C ALA A 67 4.44 -7.51 -11.91
N PRO A 68 4.86 -8.16 -13.02
CA PRO A 68 5.12 -7.48 -14.28
C PRO A 68 3.83 -6.91 -14.86
N VAL A 69 3.91 -5.71 -15.42
CA VAL A 69 2.74 -4.89 -15.80
C VAL A 69 2.27 -5.21 -17.22
N GLY A 70 3.10 -5.92 -17.97
CA GLY A 70 2.73 -6.52 -19.24
C GLY A 70 3.72 -7.64 -19.55
N GLU A 71 3.19 -8.84 -19.78
CA GLU A 71 3.90 -9.92 -20.46
C GLU A 71 3.43 -9.94 -21.92
N LYS A 72 4.35 -9.65 -22.86
CA LYS A 72 4.15 -9.91 -24.29
C LYS A 72 5.11 -11.02 -24.69
N ILE A 73 4.56 -12.16 -25.12
CA ILE A 73 5.34 -13.31 -25.59
C ILE A 73 5.63 -13.10 -27.07
N ASP A 74 6.74 -12.40 -27.35
CA ASP A 74 7.84 -12.76 -28.26
C ASP A 74 8.75 -11.52 -28.39
N ASP A 75 10.03 -11.64 -27.98
CA ASP A 75 11.02 -10.58 -27.66
C ASP A 75 10.77 -9.72 -26.38
N VAL A 76 11.00 -10.32 -25.21
CA VAL A 76 10.56 -9.85 -23.88
C VAL A 76 11.33 -8.60 -23.38
N TRP A 77 10.62 -7.47 -23.28
CA TRP A 77 10.99 -6.32 -22.46
C TRP A 77 10.22 -6.34 -21.14
N LEU A 78 10.92 -6.47 -20.00
CA LEU A 78 10.32 -6.35 -18.67
C LEU A 78 10.09 -4.87 -18.33
N THR A 79 8.86 -4.38 -18.46
CA THR A 79 8.49 -3.03 -18.00
C THR A 79 7.98 -3.08 -16.57
N TYR A 80 8.81 -2.63 -15.62
CA TYR A 80 8.38 -2.38 -14.25
C TYR A 80 7.69 -1.01 -14.17
N LEU A 81 6.49 -0.94 -13.56
CA LEU A 81 5.78 0.34 -13.38
C LEU A 81 6.61 1.32 -12.55
N LYS A 82 6.85 2.51 -13.11
CA LYS A 82 7.24 3.70 -12.34
C LYS A 82 5.99 4.30 -11.72
N TYR A 83 5.61 3.81 -10.55
CA TYR A 83 4.45 4.35 -9.83
C TYR A 83 4.76 5.75 -9.30
N SER A 84 3.87 6.71 -9.58
CA SER A 84 3.86 7.96 -8.82
C SER A 84 3.33 7.69 -7.42
N THR A 85 3.85 8.37 -6.40
CA THR A 85 3.38 8.22 -5.01
C THR A 85 1.87 8.50 -4.87
N LYS A 86 1.32 9.35 -5.76
CA LYS A 86 -0.11 9.71 -5.82
C LYS A 86 -1.03 8.53 -6.17
N GLU A 87 -0.51 7.58 -6.93
CA GLU A 87 -1.28 6.43 -7.40
C GLU A 87 -1.01 5.17 -6.58
N PHE A 88 -0.16 5.23 -5.55
CA PHE A 88 0.37 4.05 -4.86
C PHE A 88 -0.71 3.01 -4.50
N LEU A 89 -1.77 3.41 -3.79
CA LEU A 89 -2.86 2.48 -3.45
C LEU A 89 -3.70 2.05 -4.65
N ARG A 90 -3.72 2.80 -5.75
CA ARG A 90 -4.49 2.44 -6.96
C ARG A 90 -3.78 1.41 -7.85
N THR A 91 -2.52 1.11 -7.56
CA THR A 91 -1.67 0.25 -8.40
C THR A 91 -2.03 -1.23 -8.35
N THR A 92 -2.69 -1.69 -7.29
CA THR A 92 -3.15 -3.08 -7.17
C THR A 92 -4.60 -3.10 -6.73
N SER A 93 -5.31 -4.18 -7.06
CA SER A 93 -6.67 -4.43 -6.55
C SER A 93 -6.71 -4.34 -5.02
N TYR A 94 -5.69 -4.87 -4.33
CA TYR A 94 -5.58 -4.83 -2.87
C TYR A 94 -5.58 -3.39 -2.31
N GLY A 95 -4.82 -2.48 -2.92
CA GLY A 95 -4.79 -1.09 -2.48
C GLY A 95 -6.09 -0.34 -2.83
N GLN A 96 -6.78 -0.73 -3.91
CA GLN A 96 -8.10 -0.19 -4.24
C GLN A 96 -9.15 -0.61 -3.21
N TYR A 97 -9.08 -1.84 -2.68
CA TYR A 97 -9.90 -2.29 -1.56
C TYR A 97 -9.62 -1.50 -0.27
N VAL A 98 -8.36 -1.17 0.01
CA VAL A 98 -8.02 -0.26 1.13
C VAL A 98 -8.72 1.09 0.97
N LEU A 99 -8.70 1.67 -0.23
CA LEU A 99 -9.39 2.95 -0.51
C LEU A 99 -10.91 2.84 -0.41
N LEU A 100 -11.48 1.68 -0.74
CA LEU A 100 -12.92 1.43 -0.63
C LEU A 100 -13.38 1.34 0.83
N LEU A 101 -12.58 0.68 1.68
CA LEU A 101 -12.89 0.46 3.09
C LEU A 101 -12.59 1.69 3.97
N ASP A 102 -11.61 2.51 3.57
CA ASP A 102 -11.29 3.76 4.26
C ASP A 102 -12.31 4.87 3.93
N THR A 103 -13.39 4.94 4.71
CA THR A 103 -14.41 5.99 4.58
C THR A 103 -13.91 7.38 5.01
N SER A 104 -12.75 7.48 5.68
CA SER A 104 -12.17 8.76 6.14
C SER A 104 -11.38 9.48 5.05
N GLY A 105 -10.88 8.74 4.05
CA GLY A 105 -10.02 9.24 2.99
C GLY A 105 -8.56 9.51 3.40
N LYS A 106 -8.18 9.24 4.65
CA LYS A 106 -6.82 9.47 5.17
C LYS A 106 -5.75 8.64 4.47
N MET A 107 -6.08 7.44 4.03
CA MET A 107 -5.18 6.59 3.25
C MET A 107 -4.94 7.18 1.87
N GLN A 108 -5.94 7.80 1.25
CA GLN A 108 -5.78 8.50 -0.02
C GLN A 108 -4.96 9.79 0.13
N GLU A 109 -5.12 10.52 1.23
CA GLU A 109 -4.32 11.72 1.54
C GLU A 109 -2.83 11.39 1.72
N ALA A 110 -2.51 10.25 2.32
CA ALA A 110 -1.13 9.80 2.53
C ALA A 110 -0.36 9.65 1.20
N SER A 111 -1.04 9.32 0.10
CA SER A 111 -0.44 9.22 -1.24
C SER A 111 -0.15 10.59 -1.90
N LYS A 112 -0.72 11.70 -1.40
CA LYS A 112 -0.67 13.01 -2.07
C LYS A 112 0.56 13.87 -1.75
N GLN A 113 1.45 13.47 -0.84
CA GLN A 113 2.62 14.28 -0.48
C GLN A 113 3.67 14.30 -1.61
N GLN A 114 3.54 15.26 -2.51
CA GLN A 114 4.55 15.61 -3.50
C GLN A 114 5.20 16.93 -3.05
N ALA A 115 6.47 16.88 -2.63
CA ALA A 115 7.26 18.09 -2.45
C ALA A 115 7.78 18.52 -3.83
N SER A 116 7.49 19.76 -4.24
CA SER A 116 8.10 20.38 -5.43
C SER A 116 9.11 21.43 -4.99
N ILE A 117 10.38 21.27 -5.38
CA ILE A 117 11.38 22.33 -5.26
C ILE A 117 11.32 23.13 -6.56
N ILE A 118 10.90 24.39 -6.47
CA ILE A 118 10.99 25.35 -7.58
C ILE A 118 12.22 26.21 -7.31
N ALA A 119 13.24 26.10 -8.16
CA ALA A 119 14.39 27.01 -8.10
C ALA A 119 13.97 28.37 -8.69
N ILE A 120 14.08 29.43 -7.90
CA ILE A 120 13.89 30.80 -8.37
C ILE A 120 15.28 31.36 -8.73
N GLN A 121 15.44 31.83 -9.96
CA GLN A 121 16.67 32.47 -10.40
C GLN A 121 16.77 33.85 -9.74
N GLN A 122 17.88 34.12 -9.02
CA GLN A 122 18.11 35.47 -8.50
C GLN A 122 18.35 36.41 -9.69
N ILE A 123 17.48 37.39 -9.84
CA ILE A 123 17.71 38.55 -10.70
C ILE A 123 18.53 39.53 -9.85
N ASN A 124 19.75 39.83 -10.26
CA ASN A 124 20.56 40.89 -9.67
C ASN A 124 20.18 42.22 -10.35
N ASP A 125 19.82 43.22 -9.55
CA ASP A 125 19.55 44.60 -9.99
C ASP A 125 20.83 45.31 -10.50
#